data_AF-A0A5D2H305-F1
#
_entry.id   AF-A0A5D2H305-F1
#
_cell.length_a   1.000
_cell.length_b   1.000
_cell.length_c   1.000
_cell.angle_alpha   90.00
_cell.angle_beta   90.00
_cell.angle_gamma   90.00
#
_symmetry.space_group_name_H-M   'P 1'
#
loop_
_entity.id
_entity.type
_entity.pdbx_description
1 polymer ?
#
loop_
_entity_poly.entity_id
_entity_poly.type
_entity_poly.pdbx_seq_one_letter_code
_entity_poly.pdbx_strand_id
1 'polypeptide(L)'
;MGENERTMNNIKGKGVAERSRANHNYSGEDEDDDKITSFSFPSVKSSPRNASSKYDFVKVRVWLGDNADHYYVLSRFLLSRMLTVTKIPNHVAIKIALELKKLLIDNSLLDVSQSDLEVNLFKLMERRGYGEEYINRYKMMTRFHHQRVPLVILVCGTACVGKSTIATQLAQRLNLPNVLQTDMVYELLRTATDAPLASTPVWERDFSSSEELITEFCRECRIVRKGLNGDLKKAMKDGKPIIIEGIHLDPSIYLMDDEHKATTSVAEGHQPNPLSVASNSAVQVENNCTSTSGSNVVNSQNHLVHGVPADQVNKVSESLESIALATASENKGETVKAAEVNGSTTRKEKPGPKPIIIPIVLKMAEFDHKALLEERITTRTLSGKCVVQDTDKLITNLKTIQNYLCSFESQGLTVVNVAATTFPQTLDWLHGYLLQCIEQGISSESNEKSRQPAEK
;
A
#
# COMPACT_ATOMS: atom_id res chain seq x y z
N MET A 1 -44.92 -53.85 -20.94
CA MET A 1 -46.08 -54.46 -20.26
C MET A 1 -45.96 -54.16 -18.77
N GLY A 2 -47.07 -53.96 -18.08
CA GLY A 2 -47.07 -53.72 -16.64
C GLY A 2 -48.48 -53.73 -16.07
N GLU A 3 -48.65 -54.50 -15.00
CA GLU A 3 -49.81 -54.54 -14.13
C GLU A 3 -49.21 -54.34 -12.71
N ASN A 4 -49.46 -53.26 -11.96
CA ASN A 4 -50.72 -52.60 -11.59
C ASN A 4 -51.72 -53.53 -10.91
N GLU A 5 -51.64 -53.60 -9.59
CA GLU A 5 -52.85 -53.63 -8.76
C GLU A 5 -52.72 -52.61 -7.62
N ARG A 6 -53.86 -52.10 -7.12
CA ARG A 6 -53.93 -50.97 -6.18
C ARG A 6 -54.42 -51.45 -4.81
N THR A 7 -53.91 -50.86 -3.72
CA THR A 7 -54.83 -50.28 -2.70
C THR A 7 -54.19 -49.27 -1.73
N MET A 8 -54.99 -48.24 -1.47
CA MET A 8 -54.94 -47.09 -0.55
C MET A 8 -54.15 -47.12 0.79
N ASN A 9 -53.45 -46.00 1.01
CA ASN A 9 -53.53 -45.08 2.17
C ASN A 9 -52.95 -45.41 3.57
N ASN A 10 -51.85 -44.70 3.88
CA ASN A 10 -51.63 -43.80 5.04
C ASN A 10 -51.96 -44.24 6.49
N ILE A 11 -50.95 -44.11 7.37
CA ILE A 11 -51.00 -43.24 8.58
C ILE A 11 -49.56 -42.90 9.05
N LYS A 12 -49.37 -41.81 9.80
CA LYS A 12 -48.06 -41.28 10.27
C LYS A 12 -47.63 -41.89 11.61
N GLY A 13 -46.31 -42.03 11.85
CA GLY A 13 -45.72 -42.30 13.17
C GLY A 13 -44.22 -41.98 13.24
N LYS A 14 -43.72 -41.53 14.41
CA LYS A 14 -42.29 -41.23 14.65
C LYS A 14 -41.57 -42.41 15.32
N GLY A 15 -40.35 -42.74 14.88
CA GLY A 15 -39.25 -43.23 15.73
C GLY A 15 -38.25 -42.09 15.92
N VAL A 16 -37.78 -41.69 17.11
CA VAL A 16 -37.08 -42.45 18.17
C VAL A 16 -35.66 -42.85 17.72
N ALA A 17 -34.67 -42.36 18.45
CA ALA A 17 -33.25 -42.65 18.22
C ALA A 17 -32.72 -43.56 19.34
N GLU A 18 -31.93 -44.57 18.97
CA GLU A 18 -31.29 -45.48 19.91
C GLU A 18 -29.81 -45.16 20.16
N ARG A 19 -29.32 -45.62 21.31
CA ARG A 19 -27.92 -45.51 21.74
C ARG A 19 -27.14 -46.72 21.27
N SER A 20 -25.94 -46.49 20.74
CA SER A 20 -24.85 -47.47 20.81
C SER A 20 -23.87 -47.05 21.91
N ARG A 21 -23.66 -47.91 22.90
CA ARG A 21 -22.62 -47.75 23.94
C ARG A 21 -21.29 -48.33 23.44
N ALA A 22 -20.18 -47.69 23.81
CA ALA A 22 -18.85 -48.25 23.63
C ALA A 22 -18.48 -49.21 24.78
N ASN A 23 -17.44 -50.02 24.57
CA ASN A 23 -16.47 -50.39 25.60
C ASN A 23 -15.25 -51.09 24.97
N HIS A 24 -14.05 -50.67 25.31
CA HIS A 24 -13.14 -51.53 26.09
C HIS A 24 -12.01 -50.72 26.75
N ASN A 25 -11.56 -51.23 27.89
CA ASN A 25 -10.77 -50.51 28.89
C ASN A 25 -9.27 -50.49 28.58
N TYR A 26 -8.55 -49.54 29.20
CA TYR A 26 -7.38 -49.90 30.00
C TYR A 26 -7.37 -49.11 31.31
N SER A 27 -6.63 -49.59 32.31
CA SER A 27 -6.73 -49.17 33.72
C SER A 27 -5.42 -48.61 34.28
N GLY A 28 -5.54 -47.74 35.27
CA GLY A 28 -4.47 -47.21 36.12
C GLY A 28 -5.11 -46.38 37.23
N GLU A 29 -4.78 -46.69 38.48
CA GLU A 29 -5.41 -46.15 39.68
C GLU A 29 -4.53 -45.08 40.34
N ASP A 30 -5.16 -44.10 41.00
CA ASP A 30 -4.76 -43.61 42.33
C ASP A 30 -5.91 -42.73 42.87
N GLU A 31 -6.14 -42.77 44.19
CA GLU A 31 -7.27 -42.13 44.87
C GLU A 31 -6.86 -40.84 45.59
N ASP A 32 -7.76 -39.84 45.62
CA ASP A 32 -7.88 -38.89 46.74
C ASP A 32 -9.34 -38.36 46.79
N ASP A 33 -10.02 -38.51 47.93
CA ASP A 33 -11.48 -38.29 48.10
C ASP A 33 -11.79 -37.01 48.89
N ASP A 34 -11.98 -35.88 48.21
CA ASP A 34 -12.32 -34.60 48.84
C ASP A 34 -13.76 -34.15 48.56
N LYS A 35 -14.60 -34.19 49.61
CA LYS A 35 -16.06 -34.01 49.53
C LYS A 35 -16.46 -32.55 49.52
N ILE A 36 -16.87 -32.02 48.36
CA ILE A 36 -17.57 -30.73 48.27
C ILE A 36 -19.03 -30.92 47.84
N THR A 37 -19.94 -30.34 48.62
CA THR A 37 -21.40 -30.47 48.46
C THR A 37 -21.93 -29.76 47.21
N SER A 38 -22.88 -30.41 46.53
CA SER A 38 -23.49 -29.91 45.30
C SER A 38 -24.44 -28.73 45.57
N PHE A 39 -23.93 -27.50 45.52
CA PHE A 39 -24.78 -26.30 45.52
C PHE A 39 -25.44 -26.09 44.15
N SER A 40 -26.78 -26.12 44.14
CA SER A 40 -27.60 -25.92 42.95
C SER A 40 -27.53 -24.47 42.45
N PHE A 41 -26.69 -24.20 41.45
CA PHE A 41 -26.64 -22.88 40.82
C PHE A 41 -28.00 -22.55 40.15
N PRO A 42 -28.64 -21.41 40.47
CA PRO A 42 -29.86 -21.00 39.79
C PRO A 42 -29.55 -20.68 38.33
N SER A 43 -30.42 -21.11 37.42
CA SER A 43 -30.23 -20.91 35.98
C SER A 43 -30.36 -19.44 35.60
N VAL A 44 -29.22 -18.75 35.57
CA VAL A 44 -29.12 -17.37 35.05
C VAL A 44 -29.57 -17.38 33.60
N LYS A 45 -30.79 -16.89 33.36
CA LYS A 45 -31.33 -16.70 32.01
C LYS A 45 -30.38 -15.79 31.25
N SER A 46 -29.66 -16.36 30.29
CA SER A 46 -28.75 -15.63 29.42
C SER A 46 -29.55 -14.66 28.54
N SER A 47 -29.70 -13.42 29.02
CA SER A 47 -30.21 -12.34 28.18
C SER A 47 -29.30 -12.20 26.96
N PRO A 48 -29.86 -12.02 25.75
CA PRO A 48 -29.04 -11.76 24.58
C PRO A 48 -28.24 -10.48 24.86
N ARG A 49 -26.91 -10.58 24.79
CA ARG A 49 -26.02 -9.44 25.01
C ARG A 49 -26.17 -8.46 23.85
N ASN A 50 -27.12 -7.55 23.97
CA ASN A 50 -27.20 -6.34 23.16
C ASN A 50 -25.94 -5.49 23.43
N ALA A 51 -24.87 -5.75 22.68
CA ALA A 51 -23.58 -5.10 22.81
C ALA A 51 -23.56 -3.67 22.22
N SER A 52 -24.69 -3.21 21.69
CA SER A 52 -24.92 -1.83 21.26
C SER A 52 -25.17 -0.91 22.46
N SER A 53 -24.41 0.18 22.55
CA SER A 53 -24.64 1.19 23.57
C SER A 53 -25.75 2.16 23.15
N LYS A 54 -26.45 2.80 24.11
CA LYS A 54 -27.38 3.92 23.85
C LYS A 54 -26.74 4.96 22.90
N TYR A 55 -25.46 5.23 23.12
CA TYR A 55 -24.65 6.20 22.38
C TYR A 55 -24.34 5.79 20.94
N ASP A 56 -24.55 4.55 20.52
CA ASP A 56 -24.19 4.10 19.17
C ASP A 56 -25.25 4.47 18.13
N PHE A 57 -26.54 4.45 18.50
CA PHE A 57 -27.65 4.83 17.62
C PHE A 57 -27.75 6.35 17.39
N VAL A 58 -27.24 7.16 18.32
CA VAL A 58 -27.24 8.62 18.19
C VAL A 58 -26.10 9.07 17.27
N LYS A 59 -26.43 9.88 16.27
CA LYS A 59 -25.47 10.56 15.39
C LYS A 59 -25.14 11.93 15.96
N VAL A 60 -23.85 12.26 16.03
CA VAL A 60 -23.36 13.63 16.27
C VAL A 60 -22.77 14.11 14.95
N ARG A 61 -23.25 15.25 14.45
CA ARG A 61 -22.73 15.93 13.26
C ARG A 61 -21.63 16.90 13.68
N VAL A 62 -20.53 16.86 12.94
CA VAL A 62 -19.39 17.76 13.10
C VAL A 62 -19.29 18.59 11.84
N TRP A 63 -19.45 19.90 11.99
CA TRP A 63 -19.50 20.87 10.90
C TRP A 63 -18.11 21.41 10.56
N LEU A 64 -17.86 21.62 9.27
CA LEU A 64 -16.57 21.95 8.67
C LEU A 64 -16.65 23.28 7.91
N GLY A 65 -15.57 24.08 8.01
CA GLY A 65 -15.46 25.40 7.38
C GLY A 65 -16.23 26.49 8.13
N ASP A 66 -15.84 27.75 7.91
CA ASP A 66 -16.36 28.90 8.67
C ASP A 66 -17.86 29.17 8.43
N ASN A 67 -18.36 28.77 7.26
CA ASN A 67 -19.77 28.83 6.87
C ASN A 67 -20.61 27.65 7.39
N ALA A 68 -19.98 26.56 7.86
CA ALA A 68 -20.61 25.26 8.11
C ALA A 68 -21.32 24.64 6.87
N ASP A 69 -20.79 24.84 5.66
CA ASP A 69 -21.38 24.31 4.41
C ASP A 69 -21.41 22.76 4.34
N HIS A 70 -20.55 22.08 5.12
CA HIS A 70 -20.36 20.63 5.09
C HIS A 70 -20.29 20.03 6.49
N TYR A 71 -20.74 18.78 6.66
CA TYR A 71 -20.60 18.04 7.92
C TYR A 71 -20.22 16.57 7.70
N TYR A 72 -19.63 15.96 8.74
CA TYR A 72 -19.45 14.52 8.85
C TYR A 72 -20.08 13.98 10.14
N VAL A 73 -20.28 12.66 10.24
CA VAL A 73 -20.79 12.02 11.46
C VAL A 73 -19.61 11.52 12.30
N LEU A 74 -19.57 11.89 13.57
CA LEU A 74 -18.47 11.55 14.49
C LEU A 74 -18.28 10.03 14.63
N SER A 75 -17.20 9.50 14.06
CA SER A 75 -16.82 8.09 14.13
C SER A 75 -15.83 7.85 15.27
N ARG A 76 -16.26 7.07 16.28
CA ARG A 76 -15.38 6.64 17.40
C ARG A 76 -14.12 5.92 16.91
N PHE A 77 -14.22 5.15 15.83
CA PHE A 77 -13.13 4.37 15.25
C PHE A 77 -12.09 5.22 14.52
N LEU A 78 -12.53 6.21 13.73
CA LEU A 78 -11.60 7.13 13.06
C LEU A 78 -10.87 8.00 14.09
N LEU A 79 -11.60 8.49 15.10
CA LEU A 79 -11.00 9.24 16.22
C LEU A 79 -9.99 8.39 17.00
N SER A 80 -10.31 7.14 17.37
CA SER A 80 -9.36 6.29 18.08
C SER A 80 -8.13 5.92 17.25
N ARG A 81 -8.26 5.77 15.92
CA ARG A 81 -7.11 5.62 15.03
C ARG A 81 -6.26 6.89 15.02
N MET A 82 -6.86 8.07 14.86
CA MET A 82 -6.14 9.35 14.85
C MET A 82 -5.37 9.59 16.16
N LEU A 83 -5.96 9.30 17.31
CA LEU A 83 -5.28 9.34 18.61
C LEU A 83 -4.16 8.31 18.72
N THR A 84 -4.30 7.13 18.11
CA THR A 84 -3.22 6.12 18.10
C THR A 84 -1.98 6.61 17.32
N VAL A 85 -2.18 7.39 16.26
CA VAL A 85 -1.06 8.01 15.50
C VAL A 85 -0.20 8.92 16.39
N THR A 86 -0.78 9.59 17.39
CA THR A 86 -0.04 10.50 18.29
C THR A 86 0.74 9.79 19.40
N LYS A 87 0.84 8.45 19.34
CA LYS A 87 1.39 7.53 20.37
C LYS A 87 0.52 7.32 21.62
N ILE A 88 -0.77 7.60 21.55
CA ILE A 88 -1.70 7.15 22.62
C ILE A 88 -1.96 5.64 22.44
N PRO A 89 -1.82 4.79 23.49
CA PRO A 89 -2.11 3.37 23.39
C PRO A 89 -3.56 3.13 22.93
N ASN A 90 -3.76 2.24 21.95
CA ASN A 90 -5.07 1.99 21.32
C ASN A 90 -6.21 1.75 22.35
N HIS A 91 -5.94 0.98 23.41
CA HIS A 91 -6.93 0.70 24.46
C HIS A 91 -7.35 1.95 25.29
N VAL A 92 -6.56 3.03 25.26
CA VAL A 92 -6.88 4.34 25.84
C VAL A 92 -7.52 5.25 24.80
N ALA A 93 -7.02 5.25 23.56
CA ALA A 93 -7.61 5.98 22.45
C ALA A 93 -9.09 5.61 22.21
N ILE A 94 -9.43 4.31 22.32
CA ILE A 94 -10.82 3.82 22.28
C ILE A 94 -11.66 4.36 23.46
N LYS A 95 -11.08 4.45 24.67
CA LYS A 95 -11.77 5.01 25.85
C LYS A 95 -12.04 6.51 25.68
N ILE A 96 -11.06 7.29 25.22
CA ILE A 96 -11.19 8.73 24.95
C ILE A 96 -12.27 8.97 23.87
N ALA A 97 -12.24 8.20 22.77
CA ALA A 97 -13.23 8.33 21.70
C ALA A 97 -14.66 7.93 22.12
N LEU A 98 -14.81 7.00 23.06
CA LEU A 98 -16.09 6.65 23.68
C LEU A 98 -16.56 7.74 24.65
N GLU A 99 -15.66 8.26 25.49
CA GLU A 99 -15.93 9.29 26.49
C GLU A 99 -16.34 10.62 25.84
N LEU A 100 -15.68 11.04 24.76
CA LEU A 100 -16.08 12.20 23.98
C LEU A 100 -17.47 12.03 23.36
N LYS A 101 -17.77 10.87 22.76
CA LYS A 101 -19.11 10.65 22.18
C LYS A 101 -20.21 10.66 23.25
N LYS A 102 -19.95 10.14 24.46
CA LYS A 102 -20.86 10.26 25.61
C LYS A 102 -21.06 11.72 26.01
N LEU A 103 -19.96 12.44 26.30
CA LEU A 103 -19.98 13.84 26.71
C LEU A 103 -20.81 14.71 25.77
N LEU A 104 -20.65 14.55 24.46
CA LEU A 104 -21.43 15.31 23.48
C LEU A 104 -22.93 14.95 23.52
N ILE A 105 -23.27 13.66 23.55
CA ILE A 105 -24.67 13.20 23.58
C ILE A 105 -25.37 13.59 24.89
N ASP A 106 -24.71 13.41 26.03
CA ASP A 106 -25.31 13.67 27.36
C ASP A 106 -25.52 15.18 27.61
N ASN A 107 -24.72 16.05 26.98
CA ASN A 107 -24.94 17.50 26.95
C ASN A 107 -25.83 17.96 25.77
N SER A 108 -26.45 17.04 25.03
CA SER A 108 -27.28 17.31 23.83
C SER A 108 -26.57 18.05 22.68
N LEU A 109 -25.22 18.02 22.65
CA LEU A 109 -24.38 18.60 21.61
C LEU A 109 -24.34 17.65 20.39
N LEU A 110 -25.47 17.56 19.68
CA LEU A 110 -25.63 16.71 18.50
C LEU A 110 -25.13 17.36 17.20
N ASP A 111 -24.91 18.68 17.23
CA ASP A 111 -24.32 19.49 16.19
C ASP A 111 -23.20 20.33 16.82
N VAL A 112 -21.97 20.17 16.35
CA VAL A 112 -20.79 20.87 16.87
C VAL A 112 -19.88 21.34 15.73
N SER A 113 -19.14 22.42 15.91
CA SER A 113 -18.04 22.76 15.00
C SER A 113 -16.86 21.80 15.21
N GLN A 114 -15.98 21.68 14.21
CA GLN A 114 -14.69 21.00 14.38
C GLN A 114 -13.86 21.60 15.54
N SER A 115 -13.92 22.92 15.72
CA SER A 115 -13.22 23.63 16.81
C SER A 115 -13.75 23.23 18.19
N ASP A 116 -15.08 23.15 18.36
CA ASP A 116 -15.70 22.73 19.63
C ASP A 116 -15.42 21.25 19.93
N LEU A 117 -15.42 20.40 18.90
CA LEU A 117 -15.03 19.00 19.01
C LEU A 117 -13.58 18.88 19.52
N GLU A 118 -12.66 19.63 18.93
CA GLU A 118 -11.24 19.62 19.31
C GLU A 118 -11.03 20.19 20.72
N VAL A 119 -11.68 21.28 21.10
CA VAL A 119 -11.63 21.83 22.47
C VAL A 119 -12.12 20.82 23.50
N ASN A 120 -13.18 20.05 23.21
CA ASN A 120 -13.66 18.99 24.11
C ASN A 120 -12.74 17.75 24.11
N LEU A 121 -12.16 17.40 22.95
CA LEU A 121 -11.20 16.30 22.82
C LEU A 121 -9.91 16.57 23.62
N PHE A 122 -9.31 17.75 23.47
CA PHE A 122 -8.06 18.09 24.14
C PHE A 122 -8.23 18.16 25.66
N LYS A 123 -9.33 18.73 26.15
CA LYS A 123 -9.70 18.68 27.59
C LYS A 123 -9.84 17.25 28.12
N LEU A 124 -10.28 16.28 27.31
CA LEU A 124 -10.33 14.86 27.70
C LEU A 124 -8.95 14.19 27.61
N MET A 125 -8.10 14.56 26.66
CA MET A 125 -6.71 14.09 26.56
C MET A 125 -5.89 14.53 27.78
N GLU A 126 -5.95 15.80 28.16
CA GLU A 126 -5.27 16.36 29.33
C GLU A 126 -5.68 15.64 30.63
N ARG A 127 -7.00 15.49 30.87
CA ARG A 127 -7.56 14.73 32.00
C ARG A 127 -7.13 13.26 32.06
N ARG A 128 -6.63 12.71 30.94
CA ARG A 128 -6.15 11.34 30.80
C ARG A 128 -4.60 11.24 30.85
N GLY A 129 -3.91 12.36 31.06
CA GLY A 129 -2.44 12.43 31.12
C GLY A 129 -1.75 12.76 29.78
N TYR A 130 -2.52 12.99 28.71
CA TYR A 130 -2.00 13.27 27.37
C TYR A 130 -2.02 14.79 27.12
N GLY A 131 -1.04 15.47 27.68
CA GLY A 131 -0.87 16.93 27.56
C GLY A 131 -0.37 17.40 26.19
N GLU A 132 0.26 18.58 26.20
CA GLU A 132 0.53 19.38 24.99
C GLU A 132 1.27 18.63 23.87
N GLU A 133 2.25 17.78 24.20
CA GLU A 133 3.00 16.94 23.23
C GLU A 133 2.06 16.10 22.33
N TYR A 134 1.04 15.49 22.92
CA TYR A 134 0.07 14.66 22.19
C TYR A 134 -0.94 15.48 21.40
N ILE A 135 -1.29 16.68 21.91
CA ILE A 135 -2.17 17.65 21.25
C ILE A 135 -1.46 18.26 20.04
N ASN A 136 -0.17 18.59 20.15
CA ASN A 136 0.62 19.15 19.06
C ASN A 136 0.86 18.09 17.97
N ARG A 137 1.13 16.82 18.34
CA ARG A 137 1.11 15.69 17.38
C ARG A 137 -0.25 15.52 16.69
N TYR A 138 -1.36 15.68 17.39
CA TYR A 138 -2.70 15.62 16.79
C TYR A 138 -2.88 16.71 15.73
N LYS A 139 -2.64 17.97 16.10
CA LYS A 139 -2.72 19.13 15.21
C LYS A 139 -1.80 18.97 13.99
N MET A 140 -0.56 18.54 14.20
CA MET A 140 0.42 18.26 13.14
C MET A 140 -0.11 17.21 12.14
N MET A 141 -0.63 16.08 12.63
CA MET A 141 -1.13 15.01 11.77
C MET A 141 -2.45 15.39 11.07
N THR A 142 -3.32 16.16 11.72
CA THR A 142 -4.54 16.71 11.10
C THR A 142 -4.16 17.66 9.96
N ARG A 143 -3.15 18.52 10.18
CA ARG A 143 -2.59 19.43 9.18
C ARG A 143 -1.96 18.67 8.01
N PHE A 144 -1.13 17.65 8.28
CA PHE A 144 -0.55 16.75 7.27
C PHE A 144 -1.60 16.15 6.33
N HIS A 145 -2.65 15.55 6.89
CA HIS A 145 -3.73 14.93 6.12
C HIS A 145 -4.59 15.95 5.35
N HIS A 146 -4.81 17.15 5.89
CA HIS A 146 -5.52 18.23 5.18
C HIS A 146 -4.71 18.81 4.02
N GLN A 147 -3.42 19.07 4.24
CA GLN A 147 -2.53 19.66 3.24
C GLN A 147 -2.18 18.72 2.10
N ARG A 148 -2.48 17.41 2.23
CA ARG A 148 -2.16 16.39 1.21
C ARG A 148 -0.67 16.37 0.86
N VAL A 149 0.17 16.45 1.89
CA VAL A 149 1.63 16.32 1.75
C VAL A 149 1.97 14.89 1.33
N PRO A 150 2.61 14.64 0.17
CA PRO A 150 3.01 13.30 -0.21
C PRO A 150 4.05 12.76 0.77
N LEU A 151 3.90 11.48 1.15
CA LEU A 151 4.80 10.79 2.06
C LEU A 151 5.13 9.41 1.49
N VAL A 152 6.42 9.16 1.25
CA VAL A 152 6.94 7.90 0.72
C VAL A 152 7.93 7.35 1.73
N ILE A 153 7.56 6.25 2.39
CA ILE A 153 8.44 5.55 3.34
C ILE A 153 8.99 4.32 2.60
N LEU A 154 10.32 4.22 2.50
CA LEU A 154 10.99 3.09 1.86
C LEU A 154 11.60 2.20 2.94
N VAL A 155 11.18 0.94 3.02
CA VAL A 155 11.67 -0.04 4.00
C VAL A 155 12.55 -1.06 3.27
N CYS A 156 13.84 -0.72 3.19
CA CYS A 156 14.89 -1.46 2.53
C CYS A 156 15.48 -2.57 3.44
N GLY A 157 16.17 -3.54 2.85
CA GLY A 157 16.90 -4.59 3.55
C GLY A 157 16.72 -5.97 2.91
N THR A 158 17.47 -6.97 3.36
CA THR A 158 17.48 -8.29 2.72
C THR A 158 16.35 -9.22 3.20
N ALA A 159 16.46 -10.52 2.93
CA ALA A 159 15.52 -11.51 3.46
C ALA A 159 15.65 -11.64 4.99
N CYS A 160 14.58 -12.08 5.65
CA CYS A 160 14.48 -12.35 7.09
C CYS A 160 14.69 -11.18 8.08
N VAL A 161 15.12 -9.98 7.68
CA VAL A 161 15.27 -8.80 8.59
C VAL A 161 13.95 -8.16 9.09
N GLY A 162 12.80 -8.83 8.94
CA GLY A 162 11.51 -8.41 9.51
C GLY A 162 10.72 -7.31 8.77
N LYS A 163 11.14 -6.93 7.55
CA LYS A 163 10.60 -5.79 6.78
C LYS A 163 9.08 -5.73 6.68
N SER A 164 8.43 -6.76 6.12
CA SER A 164 6.98 -6.80 5.90
C SER A 164 6.20 -6.66 7.21
N THR A 165 6.73 -7.21 8.30
CA THR A 165 6.17 -7.10 9.65
C THR A 165 6.27 -5.67 10.18
N ILE A 166 7.44 -5.02 10.05
CA ILE A 166 7.65 -3.61 10.43
C ILE A 166 6.75 -2.70 9.57
N ALA A 167 6.77 -2.83 8.25
CA ALA A 167 5.98 -2.02 7.33
C ALA A 167 4.47 -2.13 7.61
N THR A 168 3.96 -3.35 7.81
CA THR A 168 2.54 -3.59 8.11
C THR A 168 2.13 -2.98 9.46
N GLN A 169 2.93 -3.17 10.52
CA GLN A 169 2.60 -2.61 11.84
C GLN A 169 2.78 -1.09 11.90
N LEU A 170 3.74 -0.52 11.15
CA LEU A 170 3.87 0.94 10.97
C LEU A 170 2.66 1.52 10.24
N ALA A 171 2.21 0.91 9.14
CA ALA A 171 1.03 1.36 8.41
C ALA A 171 -0.24 1.35 9.29
N GLN A 172 -0.41 0.31 10.12
CA GLN A 172 -1.49 0.25 11.09
C GLN A 172 -1.41 1.35 12.16
N ARG A 173 -0.21 1.62 12.72
CA ARG A 173 0.04 2.63 13.76
C ARG A 173 -0.09 4.08 13.26
N LEU A 174 0.45 4.37 12.09
CA LEU A 174 0.45 5.70 11.45
C LEU A 174 -0.80 5.96 10.61
N ASN A 175 -1.76 5.03 10.57
CA ASN A 175 -3.00 5.12 9.79
C ASN A 175 -2.77 5.27 8.26
N LEU A 176 -1.71 4.66 7.73
CA LEU A 176 -1.38 4.73 6.30
C LEU A 176 -2.09 3.58 5.56
N PRO A 177 -2.87 3.84 4.49
CA PRO A 177 -3.69 2.80 3.86
C PRO A 177 -2.94 1.95 2.83
N ASN A 178 -1.81 2.43 2.30
CA ASN A 178 -1.09 1.80 1.19
C ASN A 178 0.26 1.24 1.67
N VAL A 179 0.43 -0.07 1.56
CA VAL A 179 1.73 -0.76 1.66
C VAL A 179 1.92 -1.55 0.37
N LEU A 180 3.07 -1.36 -0.29
CA LEU A 180 3.38 -1.96 -1.58
C LEU A 180 4.69 -2.76 -1.47
N GLN A 181 4.66 -4.02 -1.89
CA GLN A 181 5.80 -4.93 -1.75
C GLN A 181 6.55 -5.04 -3.08
N THR A 182 7.86 -4.76 -3.11
CA THR A 182 8.66 -4.87 -4.35
C THR A 182 8.68 -6.29 -4.90
N ASP A 183 8.63 -7.28 -4.00
CA ASP A 183 8.66 -8.69 -4.33
C ASP A 183 7.47 -9.08 -5.23
N MET A 184 6.30 -8.42 -5.10
CA MET A 184 5.17 -8.61 -6.01
C MET A 184 5.39 -7.96 -7.38
N VAL A 185 6.05 -6.80 -7.44
CA VAL A 185 6.38 -6.13 -8.72
C VAL A 185 7.48 -6.89 -9.45
N TYR A 186 8.45 -7.45 -8.72
CA TYR A 186 9.46 -8.38 -9.25
C TYR A 186 8.80 -9.63 -9.84
N GLU A 187 7.86 -10.25 -9.11
CA GLU A 187 7.11 -11.44 -9.55
C GLU A 187 6.31 -11.18 -10.85
N LEU A 188 5.63 -10.04 -10.95
CA LEU A 188 4.90 -9.64 -12.16
C LEU A 188 5.82 -9.35 -13.34
N LEU A 189 6.96 -8.68 -13.11
CA LEU A 189 7.90 -8.32 -14.17
C LEU A 189 8.72 -9.52 -14.69
N ARG A 190 9.08 -10.49 -13.83
CA ARG A 190 9.81 -11.70 -14.25
C ARG A 190 8.95 -12.74 -14.98
N THR A 191 7.62 -12.56 -14.99
CA THR A 191 6.65 -13.47 -15.62
C THR A 191 6.03 -12.91 -16.91
N ALA A 192 6.40 -11.69 -17.30
CA ALA A 192 6.02 -11.08 -18.57
C ALA A 192 6.68 -11.79 -19.79
N THR A 193 6.06 -11.69 -20.96
CA THR A 193 6.56 -12.32 -22.21
C THR A 193 8.00 -11.89 -22.55
N ASP A 194 8.29 -10.59 -22.40
CA ASP A 194 9.62 -10.00 -22.60
C ASP A 194 10.25 -9.65 -21.23
N ALA A 195 10.32 -10.63 -20.31
CA ALA A 195 10.75 -10.43 -18.93
C ALA A 195 12.14 -9.74 -18.81
N PRO A 196 12.24 -8.52 -18.26
CA PRO A 196 13.51 -7.82 -18.07
C PRO A 196 14.32 -8.31 -16.86
N LEU A 197 13.78 -9.29 -16.12
CA LEU A 197 14.32 -9.89 -14.90
C LEU A 197 14.40 -11.41 -15.10
N ALA A 198 15.46 -12.05 -14.60
CA ALA A 198 15.60 -13.50 -14.78
C ALA A 198 14.70 -14.29 -13.81
N SER A 199 14.45 -15.57 -14.15
CA SER A 199 13.55 -16.44 -13.41
C SER A 199 14.04 -16.79 -12.00
N THR A 200 15.34 -17.01 -11.82
CA THR A 200 16.00 -17.18 -10.52
C THR A 200 16.24 -15.82 -9.86
N PRO A 201 15.96 -15.62 -8.56
CA PRO A 201 16.26 -14.37 -7.87
C PRO A 201 17.76 -14.04 -7.85
N VAL A 202 18.14 -12.74 -7.86
CA VAL A 202 19.55 -12.32 -7.93
C VAL A 202 20.44 -12.94 -6.84
N TRP A 203 19.99 -13.03 -5.59
CA TRP A 203 20.77 -13.65 -4.50
C TRP A 203 20.89 -15.19 -4.59
N GLU A 204 20.10 -15.84 -5.46
CA GLU A 204 20.10 -17.28 -5.73
C GLU A 204 20.95 -17.63 -6.99
N ARG A 205 21.72 -16.67 -7.56
CA ARG A 205 22.61 -16.86 -8.72
C ARG A 205 24.09 -16.93 -8.31
N ASP A 206 24.90 -17.56 -9.17
CA ASP A 206 26.36 -17.52 -9.12
C ASP A 206 26.90 -16.23 -9.75
N PHE A 207 27.93 -15.65 -9.14
CA PHE A 207 28.69 -14.48 -9.63
C PHE A 207 30.19 -14.69 -9.42
N SER A 208 31.01 -14.05 -10.25
CA SER A 208 32.47 -14.07 -10.13
C SER A 208 33.00 -13.15 -9.01
N SER A 209 32.22 -12.11 -8.65
CA SER A 209 32.62 -11.11 -7.66
C SER A 209 31.42 -10.47 -6.94
N SER A 210 31.70 -9.83 -5.80
CA SER A 210 30.70 -9.02 -5.10
C SER A 210 30.28 -7.77 -5.88
N GLU A 211 31.16 -7.21 -6.71
CA GLU A 211 30.86 -6.04 -7.54
C GLU A 211 29.88 -6.38 -8.67
N GLU A 212 30.01 -7.56 -9.27
CA GLU A 212 29.08 -8.09 -10.27
C GLU A 212 27.69 -8.32 -9.68
N LEU A 213 27.61 -8.97 -8.50
CA LEU A 213 26.37 -9.17 -7.74
C LEU A 213 25.66 -7.85 -7.42
N ILE A 214 26.38 -6.84 -6.92
CA ILE A 214 25.79 -5.53 -6.61
C ILE A 214 25.39 -4.77 -7.87
N THR A 215 26.16 -4.87 -8.95
CA THR A 215 25.81 -4.28 -10.25
C THR A 215 24.50 -4.83 -10.78
N GLU A 216 24.33 -6.16 -10.73
CA GLU A 216 23.09 -6.84 -11.15
C GLU A 216 21.91 -6.54 -10.20
N PHE A 217 22.13 -6.55 -8.88
CA PHE A 217 21.13 -6.13 -7.90
C PHE A 217 20.61 -4.71 -8.17
N CYS A 218 21.51 -3.76 -8.43
CA CYS A 218 21.14 -2.38 -8.80
C CYS A 218 20.48 -2.30 -10.19
N ARG A 219 20.80 -3.19 -11.14
CA ARG A 219 20.07 -3.30 -12.43
C ARG A 219 18.62 -3.70 -12.20
N GLU A 220 18.37 -4.72 -11.38
CA GLU A 220 17.02 -5.17 -11.03
C GLU A 220 16.24 -4.13 -10.25
N CYS A 221 16.85 -3.47 -9.26
CA CYS A 221 16.21 -2.39 -8.52
C CYS A 221 15.75 -1.24 -9.44
N ARG A 222 16.54 -0.87 -10.46
CA ARG A 222 16.15 0.14 -11.47
C ARG A 222 14.99 -0.32 -12.36
N ILE A 223 14.82 -1.62 -12.56
CA ILE A 223 13.70 -2.19 -13.33
C ILE A 223 12.42 -2.25 -12.47
N VAL A 224 12.52 -2.69 -11.21
CA VAL A 224 11.40 -2.68 -10.27
C VAL A 224 10.93 -1.25 -9.97
N ARG A 225 11.85 -0.28 -9.80
CA ARG A 225 11.56 1.18 -9.73
C ARG A 225 10.75 1.68 -10.91
N LYS A 226 10.96 1.14 -12.12
CA LYS A 226 10.18 1.51 -13.32
C LYS A 226 8.74 0.99 -13.24
N GLY A 227 8.51 -0.22 -12.72
CA GLY A 227 7.16 -0.72 -12.42
C GLY A 227 6.45 0.15 -11.38
N LEU A 228 7.14 0.54 -10.31
CA LEU A 228 6.62 1.39 -9.23
C LEU A 228 6.31 2.84 -9.64
N ASN A 229 6.64 3.27 -10.87
CA ASN A 229 6.41 4.66 -11.32
C ASN A 229 4.92 5.07 -11.31
N GLY A 230 4.00 4.14 -11.56
CA GLY A 230 2.56 4.44 -11.58
C GLY A 230 2.08 4.86 -10.19
N ASP A 231 2.29 3.99 -9.20
CA ASP A 231 1.92 4.23 -7.80
C ASP A 231 2.66 5.42 -7.19
N LEU A 232 3.96 5.59 -7.48
CA LEU A 232 4.72 6.73 -6.99
C LEU A 232 4.18 8.06 -7.55
N LYS A 233 3.96 8.17 -8.86
CA LYS A 233 3.36 9.38 -9.47
C LYS A 233 1.97 9.66 -8.92
N LYS A 234 1.18 8.62 -8.65
CA LYS A 234 -0.16 8.73 -8.05
C LYS A 234 -0.11 9.16 -6.58
N ALA A 235 0.81 8.64 -5.78
CA ALA A 235 1.03 9.07 -4.40
C ALA A 235 1.45 10.55 -4.33
N MET A 236 2.36 10.98 -5.21
CA MET A 236 2.78 12.38 -5.33
C MET A 236 1.65 13.31 -5.80
N LYS A 237 0.78 12.87 -6.73
CA LYS A 237 -0.35 13.69 -7.23
C LYS A 237 -1.52 13.76 -6.26
N ASP A 238 -1.92 12.63 -5.66
CA ASP A 238 -3.09 12.55 -4.77
C ASP A 238 -2.79 13.06 -3.34
N GLY A 239 -1.50 13.28 -3.03
CA GLY A 239 -1.01 13.57 -1.68
C GLY A 239 -1.34 12.46 -0.68
N LYS A 240 -1.23 11.20 -1.14
CA LYS A 240 -1.54 10.00 -0.35
C LYS A 240 -0.25 9.38 0.16
N PRO A 241 -0.16 9.05 1.46
CA PRO A 241 1.01 8.34 1.97
C PRO A 241 1.07 6.91 1.42
N ILE A 242 2.29 6.43 1.21
CA ILE A 242 2.60 5.05 0.79
C ILE A 242 3.85 4.55 1.51
N ILE A 243 3.81 3.30 1.97
CA ILE A 243 5.02 2.55 2.33
C ILE A 243 5.36 1.63 1.16
N ILE A 244 6.61 1.63 0.72
CA ILE A 244 7.15 0.63 -0.20
C ILE A 244 8.18 -0.19 0.57
N GLU A 245 8.04 -1.51 0.58
CA GLU A 245 8.96 -2.43 1.29
C GLU A 245 9.41 -3.56 0.38
N GLY A 246 10.60 -4.10 0.61
CA GLY A 246 11.08 -5.29 -0.07
C GLY A 246 12.58 -5.24 -0.37
N ILE A 247 13.09 -6.29 -1.02
CA ILE A 247 14.54 -6.43 -1.23
C ILE A 247 15.05 -5.61 -2.43
N HIS A 248 14.23 -5.41 -3.47
CA HIS A 248 14.57 -4.61 -4.65
C HIS A 248 14.39 -3.09 -4.42
N LEU A 249 14.90 -2.60 -3.29
CA LEU A 249 14.91 -1.18 -2.90
C LEU A 249 16.34 -0.70 -2.62
N ASP A 250 17.07 -0.37 -3.69
CA ASP A 250 18.29 0.44 -3.64
C ASP A 250 17.91 1.92 -3.35
N PRO A 251 18.35 2.51 -2.21
CA PRO A 251 17.98 3.87 -1.83
C PRO A 251 18.50 4.95 -2.79
N SER A 252 19.62 4.72 -3.50
CA SER A 252 20.21 5.71 -4.41
C SER A 252 19.23 6.15 -5.50
N ILE A 253 18.39 5.23 -5.97
CA ILE A 253 17.41 5.44 -7.03
C ILE A 253 16.24 6.34 -6.61
N TYR A 254 16.10 6.64 -5.31
CA TYR A 254 15.04 7.50 -4.77
C TYR A 254 15.57 8.84 -4.21
N LEU A 255 16.88 8.98 -4.04
CA LEU A 255 17.52 10.20 -3.52
C LEU A 255 17.92 11.18 -4.64
N MET A 256 18.25 10.68 -5.82
CA MET A 256 18.74 11.47 -6.96
C MET A 256 17.67 12.38 -7.61
N ASP A 257 16.38 12.17 -7.31
CA ASP A 257 15.26 12.93 -7.90
C ASP A 257 15.20 14.41 -7.42
N ASP A 258 15.96 14.81 -6.39
CA ASP A 258 15.96 16.18 -5.83
C ASP A 258 17.01 17.11 -6.48
N GLU A 259 18.15 16.59 -6.98
CA GLU A 259 19.20 17.40 -7.63
C GLU A 259 18.90 17.71 -9.11
N HIS A 260 18.45 16.71 -9.89
CA HIS A 260 18.25 16.87 -11.34
C HIS A 260 17.10 17.83 -11.72
N LYS A 261 16.31 18.27 -10.74
CA LYS A 261 15.26 19.27 -10.92
C LYS A 261 15.79 20.71 -11.03
N ALA A 262 17.05 20.95 -10.65
CA ALA A 262 17.69 22.28 -10.71
C ALA A 262 18.44 22.56 -12.03
N THR A 263 18.77 21.54 -12.81
CA THR A 263 19.64 21.66 -14.00
C THR A 263 18.94 21.48 -15.35
N THR A 264 17.65 21.10 -15.37
CA THR A 264 16.89 20.86 -16.61
C THR A 264 16.11 22.10 -17.08
N SER A 265 16.70 23.30 -16.95
CA SER A 265 16.08 24.56 -17.39
C SER A 265 17.09 25.53 -18.02
N VAL A 266 17.52 25.24 -19.26
CA VAL A 266 17.90 26.21 -20.31
C VAL A 266 18.15 25.45 -21.63
N ALA A 267 17.93 26.12 -22.76
CA ALA A 267 18.32 25.71 -24.14
C ALA A 267 17.56 24.53 -24.80
N GLU A 268 16.25 24.69 -25.03
CA GLU A 268 15.61 24.09 -26.21
C GLU A 268 16.08 24.81 -27.49
N GLY A 269 17.17 24.30 -28.08
CA GLY A 269 17.70 24.78 -29.37
C GLY A 269 16.70 24.53 -30.50
N HIS A 270 16.21 25.60 -31.13
CA HIS A 270 15.18 25.51 -32.18
C HIS A 270 15.68 24.79 -33.45
N GLN A 271 14.86 23.88 -33.97
CA GLN A 271 15.02 23.28 -35.31
C GLN A 271 13.88 23.73 -36.23
N PRO A 272 14.12 24.65 -37.20
CA PRO A 272 13.13 25.03 -38.19
C PRO A 272 13.17 24.08 -39.40
N ASN A 273 12.12 23.28 -39.59
CA ASN A 273 11.91 22.51 -40.83
C ASN A 273 11.57 23.44 -42.02
N PRO A 274 12.27 23.35 -43.17
CA PRO A 274 11.78 23.86 -44.44
C PRO A 274 11.07 22.75 -45.24
N LEU A 275 9.94 23.07 -45.87
CA LEU A 275 9.19 22.14 -46.73
C LEU A 275 9.38 22.49 -48.23
N SER A 276 9.72 21.47 -49.01
CA SER A 276 9.48 21.32 -50.46
C SER A 276 9.79 22.50 -51.42
N VAL A 277 10.85 22.34 -52.23
CA VAL A 277 10.86 22.69 -53.67
C VAL A 277 11.63 21.58 -54.41
N ALA A 278 11.24 21.25 -55.65
CA ALA A 278 11.91 20.23 -56.49
C ALA A 278 12.85 20.86 -57.52
N SER A 279 13.92 20.15 -57.92
CA SER A 279 14.44 20.10 -59.32
C SER A 279 15.68 19.21 -59.51
N ASN A 280 15.54 18.21 -60.39
CA ASN A 280 16.44 17.80 -61.49
C ASN A 280 17.96 17.48 -61.33
N SER A 281 18.36 16.50 -62.18
CA SER A 281 19.65 16.32 -62.87
C SER A 281 20.94 15.93 -62.10
N ALA A 282 21.29 14.63 -62.18
CA ALA A 282 22.63 14.03 -62.44
C ALA A 282 22.54 12.51 -62.11
N VAL A 283 22.24 11.60 -63.05
CA VAL A 283 23.07 11.08 -64.16
C VAL A 283 24.29 10.26 -63.69
N GLN A 284 24.09 8.93 -63.73
CA GLN A 284 25.05 7.86 -64.07
C GLN A 284 26.45 7.82 -63.41
N VAL A 285 26.69 6.73 -62.66
CA VAL A 285 27.78 5.78 -62.97
C VAL A 285 27.19 4.37 -62.92
N GLU A 286 27.47 3.54 -63.93
CA GLU A 286 27.03 2.14 -63.98
C GLU A 286 28.06 1.20 -63.33
N ASN A 287 27.62 0.00 -62.93
CA ASN A 287 28.38 -1.22 -63.18
C ASN A 287 27.48 -2.46 -63.14
N ASN A 288 27.65 -3.34 -64.14
CA ASN A 288 26.82 -4.53 -64.33
C ASN A 288 27.52 -5.82 -63.87
N CYS A 289 26.74 -6.75 -63.32
CA CYS A 289 26.61 -8.18 -63.72
C CYS A 289 26.19 -9.04 -62.50
N THR A 290 25.05 -9.72 -62.48
CA THR A 290 24.52 -10.78 -63.39
C THR A 290 25.02 -12.18 -63.04
N SER A 291 24.15 -12.97 -62.41
CA SER A 291 24.01 -14.42 -62.68
C SER A 291 22.67 -14.94 -62.12
N THR A 292 21.92 -15.68 -62.95
CA THR A 292 20.64 -16.34 -62.63
C THR A 292 20.69 -17.84 -62.97
N SER A 293 19.64 -18.58 -62.58
CA SER A 293 19.39 -20.05 -62.76
C SER A 293 19.62 -20.86 -61.48
N GLY A 294 18.81 -21.89 -61.14
CA GLY A 294 17.53 -22.37 -61.68
C GLY A 294 16.92 -23.38 -60.69
N SER A 295 15.62 -23.33 -60.36
CA SER A 295 14.47 -23.93 -61.07
C SER A 295 14.09 -25.34 -60.59
N ASN A 296 12.78 -25.64 -60.61
CA ASN A 296 12.10 -26.91 -60.24
C ASN A 296 11.99 -27.16 -58.71
N VAL A 297 10.83 -27.21 -58.04
CA VAL A 297 9.44 -27.66 -58.33
C VAL A 297 9.20 -29.17 -58.24
N VAL A 298 8.53 -29.59 -57.17
CA VAL A 298 7.41 -30.55 -57.17
C VAL A 298 6.32 -29.99 -56.22
N ASN A 299 5.04 -30.23 -56.53
CA ASN A 299 3.87 -29.70 -55.81
C ASN A 299 2.86 -30.80 -55.47
N SER A 300 2.17 -30.70 -54.32
CA SER A 300 0.84 -31.25 -53.96
C SER A 300 0.59 -30.89 -52.47
N GLN A 301 -0.39 -30.08 -52.02
CA GLN A 301 -1.79 -29.87 -52.42
C GLN A 301 -2.64 -31.11 -52.06
N ASN A 302 -3.73 -31.04 -51.29
CA ASN A 302 -4.84 -30.07 -51.23
C ASN A 302 -5.16 -29.65 -49.76
N HIS A 303 -5.72 -28.50 -49.35
CA HIS A 303 -6.50 -27.39 -49.95
C HIS A 303 -7.99 -27.67 -50.30
N LEU A 304 -8.83 -26.60 -50.18
CA LEU A 304 -9.85 -26.12 -51.17
C LEU A 304 -11.31 -26.47 -50.82
N VAL A 305 -12.27 -25.59 -50.47
CA VAL A 305 -12.44 -24.16 -50.01
C VAL A 305 -13.83 -24.09 -49.28
N HIS A 306 -14.51 -23.02 -48.83
CA HIS A 306 -14.51 -21.52 -48.87
C HIS A 306 -15.19 -21.02 -47.56
N GLY A 307 -15.38 -19.73 -47.23
CA GLY A 307 -14.98 -18.41 -47.79
C GLY A 307 -15.32 -17.31 -46.73
N VAL A 308 -14.62 -16.17 -46.54
CA VAL A 308 -13.98 -15.18 -47.44
C VAL A 308 -15.00 -14.13 -47.97
N PRO A 309 -14.78 -12.79 -47.87
CA PRO A 309 -13.95 -12.01 -46.92
C PRO A 309 -14.51 -10.58 -46.56
N ALA A 310 -13.72 -9.77 -45.82
CA ALA A 310 -13.63 -8.29 -45.87
C ALA A 310 -14.85 -7.43 -45.39
N ASP A 311 -14.75 -6.14 -45.05
CA ASP A 311 -13.57 -5.25 -44.93
C ASP A 311 -13.78 -4.11 -43.88
N GLN A 312 -12.68 -3.44 -43.49
CA GLN A 312 -12.53 -2.07 -42.90
C GLN A 312 -13.57 -1.47 -41.90
N VAL A 313 -13.07 -0.89 -40.78
CA VAL A 313 -13.15 0.57 -40.41
C VAL A 313 -12.61 0.82 -38.99
N ASN A 314 -11.84 1.91 -38.79
CA ASN A 314 -11.40 2.44 -37.49
C ASN A 314 -12.29 3.60 -37.01
N LYS A 315 -12.65 3.69 -35.70
CA LYS A 315 -12.58 4.93 -34.88
C LYS A 315 -13.11 4.78 -33.44
N VAL A 316 -12.58 5.63 -32.52
CA VAL A 316 -13.12 6.03 -31.19
C VAL A 316 -13.23 4.88 -30.16
N SER A 317 -12.55 4.83 -29.00
CA SER A 317 -12.04 5.79 -28.01
C SER A 317 -13.06 6.27 -26.95
N GLU A 318 -12.71 6.07 -25.68
CA GLU A 318 -13.23 6.77 -24.48
C GLU A 318 -14.75 6.77 -24.18
N SER A 319 -15.16 5.96 -23.19
CA SER A 319 -15.89 6.45 -22.00
C SER A 319 -16.20 5.31 -21.01
N LEU A 320 -15.70 5.43 -19.77
CA LEU A 320 -16.24 4.78 -18.57
C LEU A 320 -15.83 5.61 -17.33
N GLU A 321 -16.54 6.71 -17.09
CA GLU A 321 -16.40 7.49 -15.85
C GLU A 321 -17.04 6.79 -14.64
N SER A 322 -16.66 7.25 -13.44
CA SER A 322 -17.07 6.65 -12.17
C SER A 322 -18.56 6.83 -11.86
N ILE A 323 -19.20 5.75 -11.39
CA ILE A 323 -20.57 5.78 -10.87
C ILE A 323 -20.64 6.68 -9.62
N ALA A 324 -21.30 7.83 -9.74
CA ALA A 324 -21.70 8.67 -8.63
C ALA A 324 -23.19 8.41 -8.27
N LEU A 325 -23.52 8.45 -6.98
CA LEU A 325 -24.85 8.10 -6.49
C LEU A 325 -25.82 9.29 -6.64
N ALA A 326 -26.81 9.18 -7.51
CA ALA A 326 -27.83 10.20 -7.70
C ALA A 326 -29.02 10.03 -6.74
N THR A 327 -29.45 11.13 -6.12
CA THR A 327 -30.77 11.28 -5.49
C THR A 327 -31.47 12.48 -6.12
N ALA A 328 -32.70 12.28 -6.60
CA ALA A 328 -33.39 13.26 -7.44
C ALA A 328 -33.99 14.44 -6.66
N SER A 329 -34.05 15.59 -7.33
CA SER A 329 -34.99 16.67 -7.01
C SER A 329 -35.35 17.38 -8.32
N GLU A 330 -36.64 17.53 -8.60
CA GLU A 330 -37.14 18.25 -9.76
C GLU A 330 -37.32 19.74 -9.42
N ASN A 331 -36.93 20.65 -10.32
CA ASN A 331 -37.88 21.65 -10.85
C ASN A 331 -37.36 22.46 -12.04
N LYS A 332 -38.30 23.16 -12.68
CA LYS A 332 -38.18 23.97 -13.91
C LYS A 332 -37.39 25.28 -13.69
N GLY A 333 -36.86 25.87 -14.77
CA GLY A 333 -36.57 27.32 -14.79
C GLY A 333 -35.65 27.84 -15.90
N GLU A 334 -36.25 28.24 -17.04
CA GLU A 334 -35.84 29.25 -18.03
C GLU A 334 -34.38 29.40 -18.56
N THR A 335 -34.30 29.80 -19.83
CA THR A 335 -33.06 30.04 -20.59
C THR A 335 -32.69 31.53 -20.69
N VAL A 336 -31.45 31.90 -20.38
CA VAL A 336 -30.81 33.13 -20.88
C VAL A 336 -29.40 32.80 -21.38
N LYS A 337 -28.98 33.43 -22.49
CA LYS A 337 -27.66 33.22 -23.11
C LYS A 337 -26.58 33.99 -22.36
N ALA A 338 -25.41 33.37 -22.17
CA ALA A 338 -24.15 34.06 -21.88
C ALA A 338 -23.22 33.92 -23.10
N ALA A 339 -22.46 34.98 -23.41
CA ALA A 339 -21.58 35.00 -24.57
C ALA A 339 -20.20 34.37 -24.29
N GLU A 340 -19.57 33.81 -25.31
CA GLU A 340 -18.18 33.33 -25.24
C GLU A 340 -17.21 34.50 -25.06
N VAL A 341 -16.42 34.47 -23.99
CA VAL A 341 -15.22 35.31 -23.85
C VAL A 341 -14.04 34.37 -23.65
N ASN A 342 -13.31 34.11 -24.73
CA ASN A 342 -12.13 33.25 -24.74
C ASN A 342 -10.96 33.92 -24.01
N GLY A 343 -10.96 33.82 -22.68
CA GLY A 343 -9.88 34.24 -21.79
C GLY A 343 -9.12 33.03 -21.23
N SER A 344 -8.18 32.47 -21.99
CA SER A 344 -7.34 31.33 -21.61
C SER A 344 -6.30 31.71 -20.55
N THR A 345 -6.78 32.07 -19.35
CA THR A 345 -5.95 32.24 -18.16
C THR A 345 -5.35 30.89 -17.76
N THR A 346 -4.14 30.63 -18.23
CA THR A 346 -3.28 29.55 -17.75
C THR A 346 -2.93 29.81 -16.29
N ARG A 347 -3.84 29.41 -15.40
CA ARG A 347 -3.63 29.37 -13.96
C ARG A 347 -2.38 28.53 -13.72
N LYS A 348 -1.25 29.18 -13.41
CA LYS A 348 -0.10 28.51 -12.81
C LYS A 348 -0.60 27.82 -11.54
N GLU A 349 -0.75 26.51 -11.58
CA GLU A 349 -1.04 25.73 -10.39
C GLU A 349 0.05 26.06 -9.37
N LYS A 350 -0.35 26.47 -8.16
CA LYS A 350 0.62 26.70 -7.09
C LYS A 350 1.37 25.37 -6.88
N PRO A 351 2.72 25.37 -6.79
CA PRO A 351 3.44 24.14 -6.53
C PRO A 351 2.89 23.49 -5.26
N GLY A 352 2.54 22.21 -5.38
CA GLY A 352 2.05 21.43 -4.25
C GLY A 352 3.11 21.27 -3.16
N PRO A 353 2.72 20.82 -1.96
CA PRO A 353 3.65 20.59 -0.85
C PRO A 353 4.81 19.69 -1.27
N LYS A 354 6.04 20.01 -0.83
CA LYS A 354 7.21 19.20 -1.16
C LYS A 354 7.02 17.77 -0.61
N PRO A 355 7.27 16.72 -1.41
CA PRO A 355 7.15 15.35 -0.93
C PRO A 355 8.16 15.03 0.17
N ILE A 356 7.73 14.28 1.17
CA ILE A 356 8.57 13.75 2.24
C ILE A 356 8.94 12.32 1.85
N ILE A 357 10.22 12.07 1.58
CA ILE A 357 10.76 10.74 1.25
C ILE A 357 11.65 10.28 2.40
N ILE A 358 11.36 9.11 2.97
CA ILE A 358 12.04 8.59 4.16
C ILE A 358 12.58 7.17 3.88
N PRO A 359 13.85 7.04 3.48
CA PRO A 359 14.50 5.74 3.36
C PRO A 359 14.97 5.21 4.71
N ILE A 360 14.58 3.98 5.02
CA ILE A 360 14.93 3.24 6.23
C ILE A 360 15.50 1.89 5.81
N VAL A 361 16.73 1.59 6.19
CA VAL A 361 17.37 0.29 5.95
C VAL A 361 17.26 -0.55 7.21
N LEU A 362 16.62 -1.71 7.14
CA LEU A 362 16.62 -2.66 8.25
C LEU A 362 17.85 -3.58 8.15
N LYS A 363 18.58 -3.69 9.26
CA LYS A 363 19.64 -4.68 9.50
C LYS A 363 19.29 -5.55 10.71
N MET A 364 19.96 -6.68 10.84
CA MET A 364 19.84 -7.61 11.96
C MET A 364 21.25 -8.09 12.34
N ALA A 365 21.47 -8.53 13.57
CA ALA A 365 22.76 -9.10 13.98
C ALA A 365 23.11 -10.32 13.12
N GLU A 366 24.38 -10.47 12.70
CA GLU A 366 24.78 -11.51 11.74
C GLU A 366 24.44 -12.94 12.17
N PHE A 367 24.46 -13.21 13.47
CA PHE A 367 24.11 -14.51 14.04
C PHE A 367 22.61 -14.82 13.87
N ASP A 368 21.74 -13.93 14.38
CA ASP A 368 20.28 -14.04 14.25
C ASP A 368 19.85 -14.06 12.78
N HIS A 369 20.48 -13.21 11.95
CA HIS A 369 20.18 -13.12 10.52
C HIS A 369 20.57 -14.41 9.79
N LYS A 370 21.76 -14.97 10.07
CA LYS A 370 22.17 -16.26 9.51
C LYS A 370 21.20 -17.37 9.92
N ALA A 371 20.86 -17.48 11.21
CA ALA A 371 19.95 -18.51 11.71
C ALA A 371 18.56 -18.47 11.03
N LEU A 372 17.96 -17.28 10.91
CA LEU A 372 16.67 -17.11 10.22
C LEU A 372 16.74 -17.32 8.70
N LEU A 373 17.92 -17.15 8.07
CA LEU A 373 18.13 -17.53 6.68
C LEU A 373 18.25 -19.05 6.53
N GLU A 374 19.03 -19.72 7.38
CA GLU A 374 19.16 -21.19 7.37
C GLU A 374 17.81 -21.90 7.62
N GLU A 375 16.99 -21.39 8.55
CA GLU A 375 15.63 -21.89 8.79
C GLU A 375 14.72 -21.71 7.54
N ARG A 376 14.73 -20.51 6.94
CA ARG A 376 13.95 -20.20 5.73
C ARG A 376 14.39 -21.03 4.51
N ILE A 377 15.69 -21.32 4.40
CA ILE A 377 16.25 -22.13 3.30
C ILE A 377 15.91 -23.60 3.52
N THR A 378 16.04 -24.12 4.74
CA THR A 378 15.69 -25.51 5.09
C THR A 378 14.21 -25.78 4.84
N THR A 379 13.32 -24.87 5.28
CA THR A 379 11.86 -24.99 5.06
C THR A 379 11.47 -24.90 3.59
N ARG A 380 12.21 -24.17 2.74
CA ARG A 380 12.07 -24.23 1.27
C ARG A 380 12.59 -25.54 0.69
N THR A 381 13.75 -26.02 1.13
CA THR A 381 14.43 -27.23 0.58
C THR A 381 13.64 -28.51 0.86
N LEU A 382 12.83 -28.54 1.92
CA LEU A 382 11.85 -29.62 2.16
C LEU A 382 10.78 -29.73 1.05
N SER A 383 10.65 -28.74 0.16
CA SER A 383 9.77 -28.80 -1.03
C SER A 383 10.50 -29.11 -2.35
N GLY A 384 11.85 -29.14 -2.37
CA GLY A 384 12.63 -29.34 -3.59
C GLY A 384 14.14 -29.40 -3.36
N LYS A 385 14.83 -30.29 -4.10
CA LYS A 385 16.26 -30.58 -3.93
C LYS A 385 17.13 -29.33 -4.12
N CYS A 386 17.89 -28.97 -3.08
CA CYS A 386 18.95 -27.94 -3.10
C CYS A 386 20.21 -28.51 -2.42
N VAL A 387 21.40 -28.12 -2.85
CA VAL A 387 22.67 -28.64 -2.33
C VAL A 387 23.26 -27.67 -1.30
N VAL A 388 23.89 -28.19 -0.24
CA VAL A 388 24.41 -27.38 0.88
C VAL A 388 25.39 -26.27 0.43
N GLN A 389 26.18 -26.52 -0.64
CA GLN A 389 27.08 -25.50 -1.22
C GLN A 389 26.33 -24.31 -1.85
N ASP A 390 25.10 -24.50 -2.34
CA ASP A 390 24.28 -23.42 -2.88
C ASP A 390 23.76 -22.54 -1.74
N THR A 391 23.50 -23.13 -0.56
CA THR A 391 22.93 -22.41 0.58
C THR A 391 23.92 -21.45 1.25
N ASP A 392 25.20 -21.81 1.35
CA ASP A 392 26.25 -20.91 1.85
C ASP A 392 26.53 -19.75 0.87
N LYS A 393 26.50 -20.01 -0.45
CA LYS A 393 26.57 -18.97 -1.49
C LYS A 393 25.40 -17.98 -1.37
N LEU A 394 24.17 -18.49 -1.25
CA LEU A 394 22.95 -17.68 -1.10
C LEU A 394 23.03 -16.76 0.13
N ILE A 395 23.45 -17.30 1.29
CA ILE A 395 23.66 -16.52 2.52
C ILE A 395 24.76 -15.46 2.31
N THR A 396 25.85 -15.81 1.61
CA THR A 396 26.94 -14.88 1.29
C THR A 396 26.45 -13.74 0.37
N ASN A 397 25.71 -14.05 -0.69
CA ASN A 397 25.10 -13.06 -1.59
C ASN A 397 24.17 -12.10 -0.82
N LEU A 398 23.32 -12.62 0.08
CA LEU A 398 22.46 -11.79 0.92
C LEU A 398 23.27 -10.92 1.89
N LYS A 399 24.35 -11.43 2.50
CA LYS A 399 25.25 -10.60 3.32
C LYS A 399 25.88 -9.47 2.51
N THR A 400 26.34 -9.72 1.29
CA THR A 400 26.90 -8.69 0.40
C THR A 400 25.86 -7.61 0.06
N ILE A 401 24.62 -7.98 -0.29
CA ILE A 401 23.52 -7.01 -0.52
C ILE A 401 23.18 -6.25 0.76
N GLN A 402 23.16 -6.90 1.93
CA GLN A 402 22.89 -6.24 3.21
C GLN A 402 23.98 -5.21 3.54
N ASN A 403 25.26 -5.55 3.31
CA ASN A 403 26.39 -4.65 3.53
C ASN A 403 26.35 -3.46 2.57
N TYR A 404 25.98 -3.67 1.29
CA TYR A 404 25.75 -2.59 0.34
C TYR A 404 24.64 -1.63 0.82
N LEU A 405 23.47 -2.16 1.22
CA LEU A 405 22.36 -1.34 1.73
C LEU A 405 22.73 -0.61 3.03
N CYS A 406 23.52 -1.23 3.92
CA CYS A 406 24.03 -0.59 5.13
C CYS A 406 25.10 0.49 4.84
N SER A 407 25.83 0.43 3.72
CA SER A 407 26.88 1.42 3.41
C SER A 407 26.36 2.86 3.34
N PHE A 408 25.08 3.04 3.00
CA PHE A 408 24.38 4.32 2.98
C PHE A 408 24.21 4.98 4.36
N GLU A 409 24.52 4.30 5.48
CA GLU A 409 24.66 4.92 6.81
C GLU A 409 25.67 6.09 6.78
N SER A 410 26.73 5.95 5.97
CA SER A 410 27.72 7.01 5.71
C SER A 410 27.18 8.22 4.94
N GLN A 411 26.06 8.07 4.23
CA GLN A 411 25.35 9.11 3.48
C GLN A 411 24.18 9.70 4.30
N GLY A 412 24.09 9.38 5.60
CA GLY A 412 23.06 9.88 6.51
C GLY A 412 21.74 9.12 6.49
N LEU A 413 21.66 7.96 5.82
CA LEU A 413 20.45 7.14 5.83
C LEU A 413 20.25 6.45 7.19
N THR A 414 18.99 6.33 7.59
CA THR A 414 18.62 5.70 8.86
C THR A 414 18.68 4.18 8.73
N VAL A 415 19.73 3.58 9.28
CA VAL A 415 19.93 2.13 9.34
C VAL A 415 19.58 1.60 10.73
N VAL A 416 18.58 0.72 10.80
CA VAL A 416 17.91 0.32 12.05
C VAL A 416 18.16 -1.15 12.32
N ASN A 417 18.71 -1.46 13.49
CA ASN A 417 18.89 -2.85 13.91
C ASN A 417 17.57 -3.43 14.45
N VAL A 418 17.19 -4.60 13.95
CA VAL A 418 16.00 -5.35 14.33
C VAL A 418 16.44 -6.65 14.99
N ALA A 419 16.08 -6.87 16.25
CA ALA A 419 16.22 -8.15 16.95
C ALA A 419 14.84 -8.67 17.37
N ALA A 420 14.66 -9.99 17.39
CA ALA A 420 13.38 -10.61 17.74
C ALA A 420 12.90 -10.23 19.15
N THR A 421 13.83 -10.03 20.08
CA THR A 421 13.57 -9.67 21.48
C THR A 421 13.23 -8.18 21.70
N THR A 422 13.60 -7.29 20.78
CA THR A 422 13.41 -5.83 20.89
C THR A 422 12.46 -5.25 19.84
N PHE A 423 11.77 -6.11 19.08
CA PHE A 423 10.90 -5.70 17.97
C PHE A 423 9.86 -4.62 18.35
N PRO A 424 9.13 -4.71 19.50
CA PRO A 424 8.21 -3.65 19.93
C PRO A 424 8.89 -2.30 20.15
N GLN A 425 10.08 -2.29 20.76
CA GLN A 425 10.86 -1.09 21.05
C GLN A 425 11.39 -0.46 19.76
N THR A 426 11.89 -1.27 18.82
CA THR A 426 12.30 -0.80 17.48
C THR A 426 11.12 -0.17 16.74
N LEU A 427 9.92 -0.74 16.85
CA LEU A 427 8.70 -0.22 16.24
C LEU A 427 8.18 1.07 16.91
N ASP A 428 8.28 1.17 18.24
CA ASP A 428 7.97 2.39 18.99
C ASP A 428 8.94 3.54 18.67
N TRP A 429 10.22 3.21 18.47
CA TRP A 429 11.24 4.15 17.99
C TRP A 429 10.95 4.62 16.56
N LEU A 430 10.73 3.69 15.63
CA LEU A 430 10.39 3.99 14.22
C LEU A 430 9.15 4.88 14.08
N HIS A 431 8.10 4.62 14.88
CA HIS A 431 6.91 5.48 14.95
C HIS A 431 7.26 6.90 15.45
N GLY A 432 8.22 7.04 16.37
CA GLY A 432 8.72 8.35 16.80
C GLY A 432 9.49 9.09 15.71
N TYR A 433 10.46 8.41 15.10
CA TYR A 433 11.28 8.92 14.00
C TYR A 433 10.42 9.39 12.82
N LEU A 434 9.44 8.59 12.39
CA LEU A 434 8.55 8.95 11.29
C LEU A 434 7.67 10.18 11.59
N LEU A 435 7.19 10.35 12.82
CA LEU A 435 6.48 11.57 13.23
C LEU A 435 7.41 12.81 13.18
N GLN A 436 8.66 12.68 13.59
CA GLN A 436 9.66 13.76 13.55
C GLN A 436 9.99 14.17 12.11
N CYS A 437 10.16 13.21 11.19
CA CYS A 437 10.37 13.50 9.76
C CYS A 437 9.15 14.20 9.12
N ILE A 438 7.93 13.79 9.50
CA ILE A 438 6.68 14.46 9.08
C ILE A 438 6.64 15.90 9.62
N GLU A 439 6.99 16.12 10.90
CA GLU A 439 7.05 17.44 11.51
C GLU A 439 8.02 18.38 10.78
N GLN A 440 9.23 17.89 10.50
CA GLN A 440 10.27 18.63 9.78
C GLN A 440 9.83 18.99 8.36
N GLY A 441 9.31 18.02 7.60
CA GLY A 441 8.92 18.21 6.19
C GLY A 441 7.74 19.15 5.97
N ILE A 442 6.82 19.27 6.94
CA ILE A 442 5.74 20.29 6.88
C ILE A 442 6.26 21.66 7.34
N SER A 443 7.23 21.69 8.26
CA SER A 443 7.73 22.94 8.84
C SER A 443 8.62 23.72 7.86
N SER A 444 9.41 23.04 7.03
CA SER A 444 10.16 23.68 5.93
C SER A 444 9.24 24.44 4.96
N GLU A 445 8.14 23.81 4.52
CA GLU A 445 7.15 24.40 3.62
C GLU A 445 6.48 25.66 4.23
N SER A 446 6.33 25.71 5.56
CA SER A 446 5.78 26.89 6.25
C SER A 446 6.75 28.07 6.31
N ASN A 447 8.06 27.81 6.38
CA ASN A 447 9.11 28.83 6.41
C ASN A 447 9.42 29.42 5.02
N GLU A 448 9.17 28.69 3.93
CA GLU A 448 9.28 29.25 2.58
C GLU A 448 8.10 30.21 2.29
N LYS A 449 6.89 29.85 2.73
CA LYS A 449 5.69 30.68 2.56
C LYS A 449 5.73 31.99 3.37
N SER A 450 6.47 32.05 4.48
CA SER A 450 6.70 33.28 5.24
C SER A 450 7.86 34.14 4.73
N ARG A 451 8.61 33.68 3.70
CA ARG A 451 9.78 34.36 3.14
C ARG A 451 9.55 35.05 1.79
N GLN A 452 8.34 35.03 1.24
CA GLN A 452 8.02 35.87 0.09
C GLN A 452 7.95 37.35 0.54
N PRO A 453 8.81 38.24 0.02
CA PRO A 453 8.74 39.66 0.36
C PRO A 453 7.48 40.29 -0.24
N ALA A 454 6.92 41.29 0.43
CA ALA A 454 5.90 42.14 -0.16
C ALA A 454 6.55 43.05 -1.21
N GLU A 455 6.44 42.69 -2.48
CA GLU A 455 6.71 43.60 -3.60
C GLU A 455 5.71 44.76 -3.58
N LYS A 456 6.17 45.94 -4.01
CA LYS A 456 5.46 47.23 -3.94
C LYS A 456 4.93 47.68 -5.29
#